data_AF-A0A915ZIN0-F1
#
_entry.id   AF-A0A915ZIN0-F1
#
_cell.length_a   1.000
_cell.length_b   1.000
_cell.length_c   1.000
_cell.angle_alpha   90.00
_cell.angle_beta   90.00
_cell.angle_gamma   90.00
#
_symmetry.space_group_name_H-M   'P 1'
#
loop_
_entity.id
_entity.type
_entity.pdbx_description
1 polymer ?
#
loop_
_entity_poly.entity_id
_entity_poly.type
_entity_poly.pdbx_seq_one_letter_code
_entity_poly.pdbx_strand_id
1 'polypeptide(L)' 'MKGPWWSSKLPISVTLERLDNFHNITQEHIYHLYIYYHNYLQSGVTDWFGMTKAPSCYMFVLRYKDEGYSLVENG' A
#
# COMPACT_ATOMS: atom_id res chain seq x y z
N MET A 1 -36.24 -7.92 -0.80
CA MET A 1 -35.41 -8.89 -1.55
C MET A 1 -34.07 -8.22 -1.85
N LYS A 2 -32.95 -8.73 -1.31
CA LYS A 2 -31.60 -8.23 -1.65
C LYS A 2 -30.92 -9.32 -2.50
N GLY A 3 -30.43 -8.92 -3.68
CA GLY A 3 -29.81 -9.81 -4.67
C GLY A 3 -28.53 -10.49 -4.19
N PRO A 4 -27.91 -11.36 -5.02
CA PRO A 4 -26.86 -12.25 -4.57
C PRO A 4 -25.60 -11.47 -4.19
N TRP A 5 -25.04 -11.81 -3.03
CA TRP A 5 -23.75 -11.30 -2.58
C TRP A 5 -22.67 -12.14 -3.23
N TRP A 6 -22.21 -11.76 -4.43
CA TRP A 6 -21.03 -12.35 -5.03
C TRP A 6 -19.80 -11.83 -4.26
N SER A 7 -19.39 -12.56 -3.23
CA SER A 7 -18.13 -12.34 -2.53
C SER A 7 -17.14 -13.40 -3.03
N SER A 8 -16.59 -13.22 -4.23
CA SER A 8 -15.39 -13.97 -4.63
C SER A 8 -14.18 -13.37 -3.90
N LYS A 9 -14.09 -13.53 -2.58
CA LYS A 9 -12.90 -13.14 -1.83
C LYS A 9 -11.85 -14.24 -1.95
N LEU A 10 -11.34 -14.44 -3.17
CA LEU A 10 -10.03 -15.04 -3.32
C LEU A 10 -9.03 -14.21 -2.50
N PRO A 11 -7.98 -14.82 -1.93
CA PRO A 11 -6.93 -14.08 -1.25
C PRO A 11 -6.39 -12.99 -2.18
N ILE A 12 -6.31 -11.76 -1.67
CA ILE A 12 -5.72 -10.64 -2.41
C ILE A 12 -4.23 -10.66 -2.13
N SER A 13 -3.42 -10.80 -3.19
CA SER A 13 -1.98 -10.61 -3.10
C SER A 13 -1.66 -9.13 -2.90
N VAL A 14 -0.81 -8.84 -1.94
CA VAL A 14 -0.40 -7.48 -1.57
C VAL A 14 1.12 -7.35 -1.56
N THR A 15 1.61 -6.17 -1.90
CA THR A 15 2.99 -5.76 -1.67
C THR A 15 3.05 -4.93 -0.40
N LEU A 16 4.01 -5.24 0.47
CA LEU A 16 4.34 -4.42 1.63
C LEU A 16 5.59 -3.60 1.32
N GLU A 17 5.41 -2.29 1.14
CA GLU A 17 6.53 -1.37 0.96
C GLU A 17 6.90 -0.77 2.31
N ARG A 18 8.14 -1.02 2.74
CA ARG A 18 8.63 -0.58 4.04
C ARG A 18 9.11 0.86 3.97
N LEU A 19 8.64 1.67 4.91
CA LEU A 19 9.10 3.04 5.12
C LEU A 19 10.19 3.05 6.20
N ASP A 20 11.44 3.06 5.75
CA ASP A 20 12.60 3.20 6.63
C ASP A 20 12.78 4.64 7.11
N ASN A 21 13.42 4.80 8.27
CA ASN A 21 13.68 6.09 8.93
C ASN A 21 12.45 6.77 9.59
N PHE A 22 11.35 6.04 9.77
CA PHE A 22 10.11 6.56 10.38
C PHE A 22 10.02 6.46 11.91
N HIS A 23 11.16 6.28 12.60
CA HIS A 23 11.25 6.04 14.04
C HIS A 23 10.65 7.18 14.89
N ASN A 24 10.76 8.43 14.41
CA ASN A 24 10.40 9.66 15.13
C ASN A 24 9.29 10.48 14.45
N ILE A 25 8.39 9.80 13.73
CA ILE A 25 7.31 10.46 13.00
C ILE A 25 6.12 10.70 13.94
N THR A 26 5.64 11.95 13.97
CA THR A 26 4.44 12.32 14.74
C THR A 26 3.16 11.84 14.03
N GLN A 27 2.07 11.77 14.77
CA GLN A 27 0.76 11.38 14.21
C GLN A 27 0.27 12.32 13.10
N GLU A 28 0.61 13.60 13.18
CA GLU A 28 0.29 14.61 12.16
C GLU A 28 1.02 14.34 10.84
N HIS A 29 2.31 13.97 10.90
CA HIS A 29 3.06 13.58 9.71
C HIS A 29 2.46 12.33 9.04
N ILE A 30 2.01 11.34 9.83
CA ILE A 30 1.33 10.14 9.32
C ILE A 30 0.03 10.54 8.60
N TYR A 31 -0.72 11.49 9.16
CA TYR A 31 -1.96 11.97 8.56
C TYR A 31 -1.70 12.67 7.22
N HIS A 32 -0.68 13.52 7.13
CA HIS A 32 -0.30 14.16 5.87
C HIS A 32 0.18 13.14 4.82
N LEU A 33 0.94 12.12 5.23
CA LEU A 33 1.32 11.01 4.36
C LEU A 33 0.12 10.24 3.86
N TYR A 34 -0.80 9.88 4.76
CA TYR A 34 -2.04 9.22 4.40
C TYR A 34 -2.80 10.02 3.32
N ILE A 35 -2.98 11.33 3.50
CA ILE A 35 -3.66 12.18 2.53
C ILE A 35 -2.91 12.22 1.20
N TYR A 36 -1.59 12.44 1.24
CA TYR A 36 -0.78 12.52 0.03
C TYR A 36 -0.89 11.24 -0.81
N TYR A 37 -0.71 10.08 -0.17
CA TYR A 37 -0.78 8.78 -0.85
C TYR A 37 -2.20 8.39 -1.25
N HIS A 38 -3.22 8.72 -0.44
CA HIS A 38 -4.61 8.51 -0.81
C HIS A 38 -4.95 9.24 -2.11
N ASN A 39 -4.51 10.50 -2.25
CA ASN A 39 -4.76 11.29 -3.46
C ASN A 39 -3.86 10.86 -4.64
N TYR A 40 -2.58 10.59 -4.39
CA TYR A 40 -1.62 10.19 -5.43
C TYR A 40 -1.95 8.81 -6.01
N LEU A 41 -2.31 7.84 -5.17
CA LEU A 41 -2.58 6.47 -5.63
C LEU A 41 -3.97 6.32 -6.25
N GLN A 42 -4.93 7.20 -5.89
CA GLN A 42 -6.20 7.33 -6.62
C GLN A 42 -6.03 7.83 -8.05
N SER A 43 -4.86 8.37 -8.44
CA SER A 43 -4.58 8.72 -9.83
C SER A 43 -4.34 7.51 -10.74
N GLY A 44 -4.48 6.27 -10.22
CA GLY A 44 -4.49 5.03 -11.01
C GLY A 44 -3.18 4.25 -11.02
N VAL A 45 -2.18 4.63 -10.22
CA VAL A 45 -0.86 3.99 -10.21
C VAL A 45 -0.91 2.60 -9.58
N THR A 46 -1.62 2.41 -8.47
CA THR A 46 -1.91 1.08 -7.89
C THR A 46 -3.02 1.18 -6.85
N ASP A 47 -3.72 0.07 -6.58
CA ASP A 47 -4.72 0.03 -5.52
C ASP A 47 -4.03 0.12 -4.17
N TRP A 48 -4.41 1.12 -3.38
CA TRP A 48 -3.91 1.31 -2.02
C TRP A 48 -4.95 0.86 -1.00
N PHE A 49 -4.54 -0.02 -0.10
CA PHE A 49 -5.40 -0.53 0.98
C PHE A 49 -5.18 0.19 2.31
N GLY A 50 -4.05 0.88 2.49
CA GLY A 50 -3.75 1.66 3.68
C GLY A 50 -2.30 1.57 4.14
N MET A 51 -2.09 1.90 5.41
CA MET A 51 -0.80 1.75 6.12
C MET A 51 -0.96 0.83 7.32
N THR A 52 0.09 0.08 7.63
CA THR A 52 0.23 -0.66 8.90
C THR A 52 1.48 -0.23 9.63
N LYS A 53 1.52 -0.47 10.94
CA LYS A 53 2.64 -0.16 11.83
C LYS A 53 3.25 -1.45 12.37
N ALA A 54 4.55 -1.61 12.16
CA ALA A 54 5.38 -2.59 12.84
C ALA A 54 6.17 -1.90 13.97
N PRO A 55 6.82 -2.65 14.89
CA PRO A 55 7.54 -2.05 16.02
C PRO A 55 8.57 -0.98 15.66
N SER A 56 9.22 -1.09 14.48
CA SER A 56 10.29 -0.18 14.05
C SER A 56 9.98 0.62 12.78
N CYS A 57 8.83 0.42 12.14
CA CYS A 57 8.55 1.04 10.85
C CYS A 57 7.06 1.09 10.52
N TYR A 58 6.72 1.90 9.52
CA TYR A 58 5.42 1.86 8.85
C TYR A 58 5.57 1.13 7.52
N MET A 59 4.48 0.53 7.04
CA MET A 59 4.45 -0.13 5.75
C MET A 59 3.20 0.27 5.00
N PHE A 60 3.33 0.53 3.70
CA PHE A 60 2.18 0.66 2.81
C PHE A 60 1.68 -0.71 2.40
N VAL A 61 0.36 -0.86 2.37
CA VAL A 61 -0.31 -2.06 1.88
C VAL A 61 -0.90 -1.72 0.52
N LEU A 62 -0.26 -2.25 -0.52
CA LEU A 62 -0.60 -2.01 -1.92
C LEU A 62 -1.07 -3.31 -2.58
N ARG A 63 -1.93 -3.23 -3.59
CA ARG A 63 -2.20 -4.41 -4.43
C ARG A 63 -0.91 -4.82 -5.13
N TYR A 64 -0.59 -6.10 -5.04
CA TYR A 64 0.47 -6.69 -5.82
C TYR A 64 0.08 -6.62 -7.30
N LYS A 65 0.89 -5.92 -8.09
CA LYS A 65 0.83 -5.99 -9.55
C LYS A 65 1.97 -6.87 -10.02
N ASP A 66 1.61 -7.88 -10.80
CA ASP A 66 2.58 -8.71 -11.51
C ASP A 66 3.08 -7.94 -12.74
N GLU A 67 3.77 -6.83 -12.48
CA GLU A 67 4.51 -6.12 -13.50
C GLU A 67 5.90 -6.79 -13.54
N GLY A 68 6.20 -7.51 -14.62
CA GLY A 68 7.46 -8.21 -14.80
C GLY A 68 8.64 -7.24 -14.83
N TYR A 69 9.20 -6.91 -13.67
CA TYR A 69 10.43 -6.13 -13.57
C TYR A 69 11.62 -7.08 -13.77
N SER A 70 12.19 -7.08 -14.97
CA SER A 70 13.53 -7.62 -15.22
C SER A 70 14.55 -6.81 -14.43
N LEU A 71 15.35 -7.49 -13.60
CA LEU A 71 16.47 -6.90 -12.88
C LEU A 71 17.38 -6.18 -13.89
N VAL A 72 17.44 -4.85 -13.81
CA VAL A 72 18.50 -4.10 -14.48
C VAL A 72 19.71 -4.19 -13.55
N GLU A 73 20.57 -5.18 -13.78
CA GLU A 73 21.91 -5.19 -13.21
C GLU A 73 22.67 -4.00 -13.80
N ASN A 74 22.94 -3.00 -12.96
CA ASN A 74 23.91 -1.96 -13.32
C ASN A 74 25.30 -2.58 -13.19
N GLY A 75 25.94 -2.83 -14.33
CA GLY A 75 27.36 -3.16 -14.45
C GLY A 75 28.26 -1.94 -14.32
#